data_AF-V4KFT3-F1
#
_entry.id   AF-V4KFT3-F1
#
_cell.length_a   1.000
_cell.length_b   1.000
_cell.length_c   1.000
_cell.angle_alpha   90.00
_cell.angle_beta   90.00
_cell.angle_gamma   90.00
#
_symmetry.space_group_name_H-M   'P 1'
#
loop_
_entity.id
_entity.type
_entity.pdbx_description
1 polymer ?
#
loop_
_entity_poly.entity_id
_entity_poly.type
_entity_poly.pdbx_seq_one_letter_code
_entity_poly.pdbx_strand_id
1 'polypeptide(L)'
;MKWNKARERATKASLMSQAKGRIDLEEFVEWLWEDFGIRVRRSWDDVIKAVVDSDEVLPQDLAAFMISMGVEPDEGAWDVVPVARGLRGPREPEESGSN
;
A
#
# COMPACT_ATOMS: atom_id res chain seq x y z
N MET A 1 6.20 -17.88 -3.38
CA MET A 1 6.75 -16.85 -2.47
C MET A 1 5.76 -16.68 -1.33
N LYS A 2 6.12 -17.00 -0.07
CA LYS A 2 5.19 -16.81 1.07
C LYS A 2 5.27 -15.35 1.50
N TRP A 3 4.17 -14.63 1.33
CA TRP A 3 4.01 -13.27 1.84
C TRP A 3 3.89 -13.33 3.36
N ASN A 4 4.58 -12.42 4.06
CA ASN A 4 4.24 -12.13 5.45
C ASN A 4 3.31 -10.92 5.48
N LYS A 5 2.46 -10.84 6.51
CA LYS A 5 1.42 -9.81 6.60
C LYS A 5 1.98 -8.37 6.51
N ALA A 6 3.21 -8.16 6.97
CA ALA A 6 3.88 -6.87 6.87
C ALA A 6 4.25 -6.48 5.43
N ARG A 7 4.82 -7.42 4.65
CA ARG A 7 5.17 -7.21 3.24
C ARG A 7 3.93 -7.00 2.40
N GLU A 8 2.89 -7.80 2.65
CA GLU A 8 1.63 -7.67 1.93
C GLU A 8 1.01 -6.28 2.13
N ARG A 9 0.92 -5.81 3.37
CA ARG A 9 0.43 -4.46 3.69
C ARG A 9 1.27 -3.37 3.03
N ALA A 10 2.59 -3.52 3.03
CA ALA A 10 3.50 -2.57 2.38
C ALA A 10 3.27 -2.51 0.86
N THR A 11 3.08 -3.66 0.20
CA THR A 11 2.79 -3.74 -1.23
C THR A 11 1.43 -3.14 -1.56
N LYS A 12 0.38 -3.47 -0.80
CA LYS A 12 -0.94 -2.82 -0.97
C LYS A 12 -0.83 -1.31 -0.82
N ALA A 13 -0.11 -0.82 0.19
CA ALA A 13 0.08 0.61 0.39
C ALA A 13 0.83 1.27 -0.79
N SER A 14 1.85 0.60 -1.32
CA SER A 14 2.59 1.07 -2.50
C SER A 14 1.69 1.17 -3.73
N LEU A 15 0.93 0.11 -4.03
CA LEU A 15 -0.02 0.07 -5.14
C LEU A 15 -1.11 1.15 -4.99
N MET A 16 -1.67 1.29 -3.79
CA MET A 16 -2.64 2.34 -3.48
C MET A 16 -2.10 3.75 -3.71
N SER A 17 -0.82 4.00 -3.40
CA SER A 17 -0.19 5.30 -3.65
C SER A 17 -0.09 5.64 -5.14
N GLN A 18 0.04 4.62 -6.00
CA GLN A 18 0.06 4.76 -7.45
C GLN A 18 -1.35 4.91 -8.02
N ALA A 19 -2.33 4.18 -7.47
CA ALA A 19 -3.72 4.25 -7.90
C ALA A 19 -4.39 5.59 -7.56
N LYS A 20 -4.05 6.17 -6.39
CA LYS A 20 -4.64 7.41 -5.89
C LYS A 20 -4.46 8.55 -6.90
N GLY A 21 -5.59 9.10 -7.38
CA GLY A 21 -5.61 10.20 -8.33
C GLY A 21 -5.38 9.81 -9.79
N ARG A 22 -5.17 8.51 -10.08
CA ARG A 22 -5.15 7.96 -11.45
C ARG A 22 -6.40 7.14 -11.75
N ILE A 23 -7.01 6.55 -10.73
CA ILE A 23 -8.30 5.86 -10.79
C ILE A 23 -9.35 6.75 -10.15
N ASP A 24 -10.59 6.69 -10.67
CA ASP A 24 -11.72 7.37 -10.04
C ASP A 24 -12.07 6.73 -8.68
N LEU A 25 -12.46 7.56 -7.72
CA LEU A 25 -12.77 7.10 -6.37
C LEU A 25 -14.04 6.26 -6.33
N GLU A 26 -15.07 6.61 -7.11
CA GLU A 26 -16.34 5.87 -7.13
C GLU A 26 -16.15 4.49 -7.74
N GLU A 27 -15.43 4.39 -8.86
CA GLU A 27 -15.05 3.12 -9.49
C GLU A 27 -14.32 2.19 -8.49
N PHE A 28 -13.40 2.75 -7.70
CA PHE A 28 -12.69 1.99 -6.68
C PHE A 28 -13.62 1.50 -5.56
N VAL A 29 -14.53 2.36 -5.11
CA VAL A 29 -15.51 2.01 -4.06
C VAL A 29 -16.49 0.95 -4.56
N GLU A 30 -16.91 1.03 -5.82
CA GLU A 30 -17.78 0.04 -6.46
C GLU A 30 -17.06 -1.30 -6.57
N TRP A 31 -15.82 -1.32 -7.05
CA TRP A 31 -15.00 -2.54 -7.08
C TRP A 31 -14.90 -3.24 -5.71
N LEU A 32 -14.62 -2.48 -4.65
CA LEU A 32 -14.58 -3.03 -3.29
C LEU A 32 -15.91 -3.64 -2.83
N TRP A 33 -17.02 -3.04 -3.23
CA TRP A 33 -18.35 -3.53 -2.90
C TRP A 33 -18.73 -4.77 -3.73
N GLU A 34 -18.47 -4.77 -5.02
CA GLU A 34 -18.89 -5.84 -5.93
C GLU A 34 -18.07 -7.11 -5.76
N ASP A 35 -16.75 -7.00 -5.64
CA ASP A 35 -15.86 -8.17 -5.62
C ASP A 35 -15.68 -8.74 -4.21
N PHE A 36 -15.72 -7.88 -3.18
CA PHE A 36 -15.39 -8.26 -1.80
C PHE A 36 -16.51 -7.97 -0.80
N GLY A 37 -17.59 -7.30 -1.21
CA GLY A 37 -18.65 -6.88 -0.28
C GLY A 37 -18.19 -5.84 0.76
N ILE A 38 -17.06 -5.16 0.52
CA ILE A 38 -16.46 -4.22 1.46
C ILE A 38 -17.09 -2.84 1.24
N ARG A 39 -17.83 -2.36 2.25
CA ARG A 39 -18.41 -1.01 2.25
C ARG A 39 -17.47 -0.01 2.88
N VAL A 40 -17.10 1.00 2.12
CA VAL A 40 -16.28 2.13 2.59
C VAL A 40 -16.99 3.45 2.36
N ARG A 41 -16.60 4.46 3.12
CA ARG A 41 -16.98 5.84 2.80
C ARG A 41 -16.24 6.27 1.54
N ARG A 42 -16.84 7.19 0.76
CA ARG A 42 -16.25 7.78 -0.45
C ARG A 42 -15.10 8.74 -0.09
N SER A 43 -14.02 8.21 0.48
CA SER A 43 -12.79 8.94 0.76
C SER A 43 -11.58 8.03 0.47
N TRP A 44 -10.52 8.60 -0.09
CA TRP A 44 -9.30 7.84 -0.37
C TRP A 44 -8.67 7.27 0.89
N ASP A 45 -8.73 7.97 2.03
CA ASP A 45 -8.12 7.49 3.26
C ASP A 45 -8.85 6.26 3.82
N ASP A 46 -10.19 6.22 3.69
CA ASP A 46 -10.99 5.06 4.08
C ASP A 46 -10.77 3.88 3.12
N VAL A 47 -10.71 4.13 1.80
CA VAL A 47 -10.41 3.12 0.78
C VAL A 47 -9.03 2.50 1.02
N ILE A 48 -8.00 3.34 1.21
CA ILE A 48 -6.62 2.89 1.48
C ILE A 48 -6.60 2.00 2.72
N LYS A 49 -7.26 2.44 3.80
CA LYS A 49 -7.32 1.67 5.03
C LYS A 49 -8.01 0.32 4.83
N ALA A 50 -9.16 0.31 4.15
CA ALA A 50 -9.92 -0.91 3.88
C ALA A 50 -9.11 -1.91 3.04
N VAL A 51 -8.43 -1.46 1.99
CA VAL A 51 -7.59 -2.31 1.15
C VAL A 51 -6.39 -2.83 1.93
N VAL A 52 -5.62 -1.94 2.57
CA VAL A 52 -4.37 -2.31 3.24
C VAL A 52 -4.61 -3.25 4.42
N ASP A 53 -5.69 -3.03 5.18
CA ASP A 53 -5.97 -3.83 6.38
C ASP A 53 -6.82 -5.08 6.11
N SER A 54 -7.40 -5.21 4.91
CA SER A 54 -8.17 -6.39 4.51
C SER A 54 -7.28 -7.60 4.28
N ASP A 55 -7.70 -8.75 4.80
CA ASP A 55 -7.11 -10.07 4.49
C ASP A 55 -7.73 -10.70 3.22
N GLU A 56 -8.80 -10.10 2.66
CA GLU A 56 -9.52 -10.61 1.48
C GLU A 56 -9.01 -10.00 0.17
N VAL A 57 -8.70 -8.70 0.16
CA VAL A 57 -8.18 -8.02 -1.03
C VAL A 57 -6.71 -8.36 -1.17
N LEU A 58 -6.29 -9.13 -2.16
CA LEU A 58 -4.87 -9.47 -2.32
C LEU A 58 -4.12 -8.38 -3.13
N PRO A 59 -2.79 -8.25 -2.99
CA PRO A 59 -2.00 -7.35 -3.85
C PRO A 59 -2.18 -7.62 -5.34
N GLN A 60 -2.39 -8.88 -5.72
CA GLN A 60 -2.62 -9.29 -7.11
C GLN A 60 -3.96 -8.80 -7.63
N ASP A 61 -5.02 -8.87 -6.81
CA ASP A 61 -6.36 -8.40 -7.19
C ASP A 61 -6.35 -6.89 -7.41
N LEU A 62 -5.69 -6.15 -6.50
CA LEU A 62 -5.49 -4.71 -6.63
C LEU A 62 -4.72 -4.35 -7.90
N ALA A 63 -3.63 -5.06 -8.20
CA ALA A 63 -2.86 -4.82 -9.42
C ALA A 63 -3.68 -5.12 -10.69
N ALA A 64 -4.46 -6.20 -10.69
CA ALA A 64 -5.36 -6.54 -11.80
C ALA A 64 -6.43 -5.46 -12.02
N PHE A 65 -7.03 -4.96 -10.93
CA PHE A 65 -7.98 -3.85 -10.99
C PHE A 65 -7.34 -2.56 -11.51
N MET A 66 -6.12 -2.23 -11.06
CA MET A 66 -5.39 -1.07 -11.60
C MET A 66 -5.21 -1.18 -13.12
N ILE A 67 -4.82 -2.36 -13.62
CA ILE A 67 -4.64 -2.61 -15.06
C ILE A 67 -5.96 -2.49 -15.81
N SER A 68 -7.08 -3.01 -15.28
CA SER A 68 -8.39 -2.86 -15.94
C SER A 68 -8.84 -1.40 -16.03
N MET A 69 -8.40 -0.55 -15.10
CA MET A 69 -8.63 0.89 -15.12
C MET A 69 -7.59 1.67 -15.96
N GLY A 70 -6.69 0.98 -16.65
CA GLY A 70 -5.66 1.60 -17.50
C GLY A 70 -4.45 2.15 -16.73
N VAL A 71 -4.25 1.73 -15.48
CA VAL A 71 -3.11 2.11 -14.65
C VAL A 71 -2.18 0.90 -14.49
N GLU A 72 -1.04 0.93 -15.18
CA GLU A 72 0.00 -0.09 -15.01
C GLU A 72 0.74 0.13 -13.68
N PRO A 73 0.80 -0.89 -12.80
CA PRO A 73 1.59 -0.83 -11.57
C PRO A 73 3.09 -0.88 -11.86
N ASP A 74 3.88 -0.06 -11.16
CA ASP A 74 5.34 -0.10 -11.30
C ASP A 74 5.90 -1.40 -10.70
N GLU A 75 6.92 -1.99 -11.35
CA GLU A 75 7.60 -3.21 -10.85
C GLU A 75 8.15 -3.04 -9.43
N GLY A 76 8.57 -1.82 -9.07
CA GLY A 76 9.07 -1.50 -7.73
C GLY A 76 8.02 -1.67 -6.60
N ALA A 77 6.73 -1.73 -6.92
CA ALA A 77 5.68 -1.97 -5.92
C ALA A 77 5.79 -3.36 -5.26
N TRP A 78 6.37 -4.33 -5.95
CA TRP A 78 6.48 -5.73 -5.50
C TRP A 78 7.68 -6.00 -4.59
N ASP A 79 8.70 -5.15 -4.68
CA ASP A 79 9.97 -5.26 -3.95
C ASP A 79 10.01 -4.41 -2.67
N VAL A 80 8.87 -3.85 -2.27
CA VAL A 80 8.78 -3.06 -1.04
C VAL A 80 9.11 -3.90 0.19
N VAL A 81 10.12 -3.45 0.91
CA VAL A 81 10.50 -3.99 2.22
C VAL A 81 9.73 -3.20 3.28
N PRO A 82 9.05 -3.84 4.25
CA PRO A 82 8.38 -3.14 5.32
C PRO A 82 9.37 -2.24 6.05
N VAL A 83 9.14 -0.93 6.08
CA VAL A 83 9.96 -0.02 6.87
C VAL A 83 9.77 -0.40 8.33
N ALA A 84 10.83 -0.91 8.96
CA ALA A 84 10.84 -1.15 10.39
C ALA A 84 10.67 0.21 11.10
N ARG A 85 9.47 0.49 11.61
CA ARG A 85 9.26 1.58 12.58
C ARG A 85 10.09 1.25 13.83
N GLY A 86 11.33 1.69 13.87
CA GLY A 86 12.22 1.44 15.01
C GLY A 86 13.68 1.83 14.83
N LEU A 87 14.21 1.93 13.61
CA LEU A 87 15.61 2.34 13.41
C LEU A 87 15.71 3.84 13.18
N ARG A 88 15.41 4.60 14.24
CA ARG A 88 16.09 5.88 14.47
C ARG A 88 17.54 5.49 14.75
N GLY A 89 18.42 5.63 13.76
CA GLY A 89 19.84 5.28 13.91
C GLY A 89 20.43 5.94 15.17
N PRO A 90 21.38 5.29 15.86
CA PRO A 90 22.07 5.93 16.97
C PRO A 90 22.69 7.23 16.43
N ARG A 91 22.38 8.36 17.08
CA ARG A 91 23.22 9.56 16.95
C ARG A 91 24.60 9.13 17.42
N GLU A 92 25.57 9.14 16.50
CA GLU A 92 26.98 9.05 16.87
C GLU A 92 27.27 10.14 17.92
N PRO A 93 27.84 9.81 19.08
CA PRO A 93 28.40 10.83 19.94
C PRO A 93 29.60 11.44 19.21
N GLU A 94 29.58 12.75 19.00
CA GLU A 94 30.78 13.50 18.63
C GLU A 94 31.81 13.39 19.75
N GLU A 95 32.67 12.39 19.67
CA GLU A 95 33.96 12.40 20.34
C GLU A 95 35.03 12.83 19.33
N SER A 96 35.49 14.07 19.45
CA SER A 96 36.86 14.56 19.17
C SER A 96 36.83 16.09 19.14
N GLY A 97 37.61 16.86 19.90
CA GLY A 97 38.70 16.51 20.79
C GLY A 97 39.17 17.79 21.47
N SER A 98 39.79 17.63 22.63
CA SER A 98 40.60 18.68 23.25
C SER A 98 41.78 19.03 22.36
N ASN A 99 42.01 20.33 22.15
CA ASN A 99 43.35 20.91 22.14
C ASN A 99 43.30 22.37 22.60
#